data_AF-A0AAE0PI79-F1
#
_entry.id   AF-A0AAE0PI79-F1
#
_cell.length_a   1.000
_cell.length_b   1.000
_cell.length_c   1.000
_cell.angle_alpha   90.00
_cell.angle_beta   90.00
_cell.angle_gamma   90.00
#
_symmetry.space_group_name_H-M   'P 1'
#
loop_
_entity.id
_entity.type
_entity.pdbx_description
1 polymer ?
#
loop_
_entity_poly.entity_id
_entity_poly.type
_entity_poly.pdbx_seq_one_letter_code
_entity_poly.pdbx_strand_id
1 'polypeptide(L)'
;MGSVAEKARFYLERAAPQLREFEEKEIFNKDEIRSLVTKRSDFEHLVLSPGTKPSDFLSYVQWERSMDRLRAKRCKRLKIRGSNPRPSEARVFGIFERAVMKHPGCIPLWIAYLDFAAEIKATKRWRRVITKAIRMHPRSAILWTMAGRNAAVHGDMERARAYFLRGCRFCTGEVSLWVEYARCEMEWLARIEAKKNGKGVRRGVNPLEAIKATEGTEIEGDHIALEDSDEDDELDGDELILPDPDAGEKKKKPVFDAEATKKLEQSPALSGAIPMAIFDIAKKQPFYAAAACEAFFDMFATFGHVSCQSKITQHVLSAMEETFPKSACTASCFIRQPLIGVDINTPEFPKALRESLARLRKAYAEQTEEKKALAGKIVDWAGKILEIESVDPAIRTVLEATKKGLEAELAAQENKA
;
A
#
# COMPACT_ATOMS: atom_id res chain seq x y z
N MET A 1 31.17 10.57 27.23
CA MET A 1 31.37 11.61 26.20
C MET A 1 32.51 11.28 25.23
N GLY A 2 33.61 10.64 25.67
CA GLY A 2 34.72 10.25 24.77
C GLY A 2 34.33 9.41 23.56
N SER A 3 33.49 8.38 23.73
CA SER A 3 33.06 7.50 22.62
C SER A 3 32.18 8.20 21.57
N VAL A 4 31.41 9.23 21.94
CA VAL A 4 30.54 9.95 20.99
C VAL A 4 31.38 10.86 20.10
N ALA A 5 32.34 11.58 20.68
CA ALA A 5 33.23 12.47 19.92
C ALA A 5 34.13 11.67 18.95
N GLU A 6 34.62 10.51 19.38
CA GLU A 6 35.42 9.62 18.54
C GLU A 6 34.60 9.04 17.36
N LYS A 7 33.37 8.59 17.63
CA LYS A 7 32.45 8.13 16.57
C LYS A 7 32.06 9.25 15.61
N ALA A 8 31.78 10.45 16.13
CA ALA A 8 31.45 11.61 15.30
C ALA A 8 32.62 11.98 14.39
N ARG A 9 33.85 12.00 14.94
CA ARG A 9 35.08 12.23 14.18
C ARG A 9 35.25 11.23 13.04
N PHE A 10 35.01 9.94 13.29
CA PHE A 10 35.05 8.91 12.25
C PHE A 10 34.09 9.20 11.08
N TYR A 11 32.84 9.58 11.35
CA TYR A 11 31.89 9.91 10.28
C TYR A 11 32.25 11.21 9.53
N LEU A 12 32.79 12.20 10.24
CA LEU A 12 33.27 13.45 9.64
C LEU A 12 34.48 13.21 8.73
N GLU A 13 35.42 12.37 9.13
CA GLU A 13 36.59 12.00 8.33
C GLU A 13 36.18 11.26 7.05
N ARG A 14 35.19 10.37 7.10
CA ARG A 14 34.62 9.72 5.90
C ARG A 14 33.97 10.69 4.93
N ALA A 15 33.49 11.85 5.41
CA ALA A 15 32.87 12.86 4.58
C ALA A 15 33.88 13.88 4.01
N ALA A 16 35.11 13.92 4.53
CA ALA A 16 36.13 14.89 4.13
C ALA A 16 36.52 14.83 2.65
N PRO A 17 36.69 13.66 1.99
CA PRO A 17 37.06 13.60 0.57
C PRO A 17 36.02 14.29 -0.33
N GLN A 18 34.73 14.14 -0.02
CA GLN A 18 33.66 14.80 -0.79
C GLN A 18 33.70 16.33 -0.61
N LEU A 19 34.04 16.82 0.58
CA LEU A 19 34.16 18.26 0.83
C LEU A 19 35.37 18.87 0.12
N ARG A 20 36.48 18.12 0.00
CA ARG A 20 37.64 18.53 -0.81
C ARG A 20 37.28 18.62 -2.29
N GLU A 21 36.54 17.63 -2.81
CA GLU A 21 36.02 17.67 -4.19
C GLU A 21 35.16 18.92 -4.44
N PHE A 22 34.34 19.31 -3.46
CA PHE A 22 33.50 20.51 -3.55
C PHE A 22 34.29 21.81 -3.59
N GLU A 23 35.43 21.86 -2.88
CA GLU A 23 36.37 22.98 -2.89
C GLU A 23 37.13 23.05 -4.22
N GLU A 24 37.72 21.93 -4.66
CA GLU A 24 38.51 21.82 -5.89
C GLU A 24 37.71 22.16 -7.15
N LYS A 25 36.43 21.77 -7.17
CA LYS A 25 35.51 22.06 -8.30
C LYS A 25 34.81 23.42 -8.16
N GLU A 26 35.14 24.21 -7.14
CA GLU A 26 34.53 25.51 -6.87
C GLU A 26 32.98 25.47 -6.81
N ILE A 27 32.42 24.34 -6.37
CA ILE A 27 30.96 24.17 -6.21
C ILE A 27 30.48 24.95 -4.98
N PHE A 28 31.33 24.96 -3.94
CA PHE A 28 31.12 25.67 -2.69
C PHE A 28 32.36 26.50 -2.36
N ASN A 29 32.16 27.65 -1.73
CA ASN A 29 33.27 28.46 -1.23
C ASN A 29 33.76 27.91 0.13
N LYS A 30 34.94 28.36 0.58
CA LYS A 30 35.53 27.89 1.85
C LYS A 30 34.67 28.21 3.08
N ASP A 31 33.93 29.32 3.06
CA ASP A 31 33.06 29.73 4.17
C ASP A 31 31.81 28.86 4.28
N GLU A 32 31.23 28.51 3.15
CA GLU A 32 30.13 27.56 3.02
C GLU A 32 30.57 26.16 3.44
N ILE A 33 31.77 25.73 3.04
CA ILE A 33 32.32 24.44 3.48
C ILE A 33 32.51 24.43 5.00
N ARG A 34 33.05 25.51 5.60
CA ARG A 34 33.13 25.64 7.06
C ARG A 34 31.76 25.52 7.72
N SER A 35 30.76 26.24 7.20
CA SER A 35 29.36 26.15 7.66
C SER A 35 28.79 24.73 7.54
N LEU A 36 29.05 24.03 6.43
CA LEU A 36 28.62 22.65 6.21
C LEU A 36 29.28 21.68 7.21
N VAL A 37 30.58 21.85 7.47
CA VAL A 37 31.32 21.03 8.45
C VAL A 37 30.76 21.24 9.84
N THR A 38 30.55 22.49 10.27
CA THR A 38 29.95 22.79 11.59
C THR A 38 28.57 22.16 11.71
N LYS A 39 27.67 22.39 10.75
CA LYS A 39 26.32 21.80 10.78
C LYS A 39 26.34 20.28 10.79
N ARG A 40 27.22 19.65 10.00
CA ARG A 40 27.36 18.19 10.01
C ARG A 40 27.87 17.68 11.36
N SER A 41 28.84 18.37 11.96
CA SER A 41 29.35 18.05 13.29
C SER A 41 28.22 18.10 14.33
N ASP A 42 27.41 19.16 14.33
CA ASP A 42 26.28 19.31 15.24
C ASP A 42 25.27 18.16 15.09
N PHE A 43 24.92 17.80 13.84
CA PHE A 43 24.05 16.65 13.58
C PHE A 43 24.65 15.31 14.01
N GLU A 44 25.94 15.06 13.76
CA GLU A 44 26.58 13.80 14.17
C GLU A 44 26.65 13.67 15.69
N HIS A 45 26.96 14.76 16.41
CA HIS A 45 26.89 14.78 17.87
C HIS A 45 25.46 14.58 18.38
N LEU A 46 24.47 15.21 17.75
CA LEU A 46 23.06 15.07 18.12
C LEU A 46 22.57 13.62 17.94
N VAL A 47 22.83 13.01 16.79
CA VAL A 47 22.36 11.66 16.44
C VAL A 47 23.07 10.58 17.26
N LEU A 48 24.35 10.77 17.55
CA LEU A 48 25.11 9.84 18.40
C LEU A 48 24.83 10.03 19.90
N SER A 49 24.16 11.12 20.29
CA SER A 49 23.79 11.35 21.69
C SER A 49 22.88 10.24 22.23
N PRO A 50 22.98 9.84 23.51
CA PRO A 50 22.15 8.78 24.08
C PRO A 50 20.63 9.04 23.98
N GLY A 51 20.20 10.30 24.07
CA GLY A 51 18.79 10.71 24.12
C GLY A 51 18.20 11.17 22.78
N THR A 52 18.76 10.74 21.65
CA THR A 52 18.26 11.14 20.33
C THR A 52 16.85 10.62 20.05
N LYS A 53 16.13 11.34 19.20
CA LYS A 53 14.77 11.02 18.75
C LYS A 53 14.76 10.64 17.27
N PRO A 54 13.75 9.86 16.81
CA PRO A 54 13.55 9.61 15.38
C PRO A 54 13.47 10.89 14.53
N SER A 55 12.91 11.97 15.08
CA SER A 55 12.84 13.29 14.43
C SER A 55 14.21 13.90 14.12
N ASP A 56 15.21 13.63 14.96
CA ASP A 56 16.56 14.20 14.80
C ASP A 56 17.25 13.55 13.60
N PHE A 57 17.10 12.23 13.46
CA PHE A 57 17.57 11.50 12.28
C PHE A 57 16.86 11.96 11.01
N LEU A 58 15.53 12.13 11.03
CA LEU A 58 14.78 12.61 9.87
C LEU A 58 15.19 14.03 9.48
N SER A 59 15.41 14.92 10.45
CA SER A 59 15.93 16.27 10.22
C SER A 59 17.33 16.24 9.60
N TYR A 60 18.20 15.35 10.09
CA TYR A 60 19.53 15.18 9.54
C TYR A 60 19.49 14.67 8.09
N VAL A 61 18.66 13.67 7.80
CA VAL A 61 18.43 13.17 6.44
C VAL A 61 17.90 14.28 5.52
N GLN A 62 16.90 15.04 5.97
CA GLN A 62 16.32 16.13 5.19
C GLN A 62 17.37 17.20 4.86
N TRP A 63 18.24 17.52 5.83
CA TRP A 63 19.35 18.44 5.61
C TRP A 63 20.36 17.90 4.58
N GLU A 64 20.83 16.66 4.70
CA GLU A 64 21.76 16.06 3.72
C GLU A 64 21.13 15.99 2.31
N ARG A 65 19.83 15.64 2.20
CA ARG A 65 19.09 15.66 0.92
C ARG A 65 18.99 17.09 0.33
N SER A 66 18.78 18.09 1.18
CA SER A 66 18.72 19.49 0.73
C SER A 66 20.08 20.00 0.24
N MET A 67 21.17 19.59 0.90
CA MET A 67 22.54 19.89 0.51
C MET A 67 22.85 19.25 -0.84
N ASP A 68 22.48 17.98 -1.04
CA ASP A 68 22.68 17.29 -2.31
C ASP A 68 21.89 17.97 -3.46
N ARG A 69 20.63 18.32 -3.20
CA ARG A 69 19.79 19.08 -4.14
C ARG A 69 20.43 20.43 -4.50
N LEU A 70 21.03 21.13 -3.53
CA LEU A 70 21.75 22.38 -3.76
C LEU A 70 22.98 22.15 -4.64
N ARG A 71 23.79 21.14 -4.32
CA ARG A 71 24.95 20.73 -5.12
C ARG A 71 24.54 20.41 -6.56
N ALA A 72 23.47 19.65 -6.78
CA ALA A 72 22.98 19.31 -8.11
C ALA A 72 22.59 20.56 -8.92
N LYS A 73 21.88 21.51 -8.29
CA LYS A 73 21.53 22.80 -8.92
C LYS A 73 22.77 23.62 -9.27
N ARG A 74 23.77 23.68 -8.38
CA ARG A 74 25.02 24.42 -8.61
C ARG A 74 25.87 23.79 -9.71
N CYS A 75 26.00 22.47 -9.73
CA CYS A 75 26.71 21.75 -10.80
C CYS A 75 26.08 22.05 -12.17
N LYS A 76 24.74 22.06 -12.25
CA LYS A 76 24.02 22.44 -13.47
C LYS A 76 24.28 23.89 -13.89
N ARG A 77 24.28 24.83 -12.94
CA ARG A 77 24.54 26.26 -13.19
C ARG A 77 25.97 26.52 -13.65
N LEU A 78 26.95 25.91 -12.98
CA LEU A 78 28.38 26.07 -13.24
C LEU A 78 28.88 25.18 -14.39
N LYS A 79 28.00 24.36 -14.99
CA LYS A 79 28.31 23.39 -16.05
C LYS A 79 29.43 22.41 -15.69
N ILE A 80 29.58 22.11 -14.39
CA ILE A 80 30.56 21.17 -13.87
C ILE A 80 30.09 19.75 -14.19
N ARG A 81 30.92 18.99 -14.90
CA ARG A 81 30.70 17.57 -15.17
C ARG A 81 31.50 16.73 -14.18
N GLY A 82 30.96 15.58 -13.78
CA GLY A 82 31.68 14.62 -12.94
C GLY A 82 31.60 14.85 -11.43
N SER A 83 30.64 15.63 -10.90
CA SER A 83 30.30 15.55 -9.46
C SER A 83 29.28 14.43 -9.24
N ASN A 84 29.64 13.42 -8.46
CA ASN A 84 28.84 12.21 -8.29
C ASN A 84 27.91 12.30 -7.06
N PRO A 85 26.59 12.05 -7.17
CA PRO A 85 25.69 12.01 -6.02
C PRO A 85 25.89 10.81 -5.08
N ARG A 86 26.54 9.75 -5.55
CA ARG A 86 26.69 8.47 -4.81
C ARG A 86 27.22 8.62 -3.37
N PRO A 87 28.23 9.47 -3.05
CA PRO A 87 28.71 9.60 -1.68
C PRO A 87 27.70 10.26 -0.73
N SER A 88 26.85 11.18 -1.21
CA SER A 88 25.77 11.73 -0.36
C SER A 88 24.65 10.72 -0.17
N GLU A 89 24.28 9.97 -1.21
CA GLU A 89 23.29 8.90 -1.12
C GLU A 89 23.74 7.81 -0.14
N ALA A 90 24.99 7.37 -0.23
CA ALA A 90 25.59 6.41 0.69
C ALA A 90 25.59 6.91 2.14
N ARG A 91 25.80 8.22 2.36
CA ARG A 91 25.70 8.82 3.70
C ARG A 91 24.27 8.81 4.21
N VAL A 92 23.29 9.25 3.41
CA VAL A 92 21.87 9.23 3.78
C VAL A 92 21.43 7.82 4.16
N PHE A 93 21.86 6.82 3.39
CA PHE A 93 21.67 5.42 3.74
C PHE A 93 22.32 5.03 5.06
N GLY A 94 23.59 5.41 5.29
CA GLY A 94 24.26 5.18 6.56
C GLY A 94 23.58 5.86 7.75
N ILE A 95 22.91 7.01 7.55
CA ILE A 95 22.12 7.68 8.59
C ILE A 95 20.85 6.86 8.87
N PHE A 96 20.13 6.43 7.83
CA PHE A 96 18.94 5.60 7.98
C PHE A 96 19.23 4.25 8.65
N GLU A 97 20.32 3.56 8.29
CA GLU A 97 20.72 2.30 8.94
C GLU A 97 20.94 2.49 10.45
N ARG A 98 21.65 3.55 10.85
CA ARG A 98 21.83 3.89 12.26
C ARG A 98 20.50 4.23 12.93
N ALA A 99 19.62 4.89 12.20
CA ALA A 99 18.33 5.34 12.70
C ALA A 99 17.39 4.16 13.00
N VAL A 100 17.27 3.20 12.07
CA VAL A 100 16.46 1.98 12.28
C VAL A 100 17.08 1.05 13.32
N MET A 101 18.41 1.01 13.44
CA MET A 101 19.08 0.21 14.46
C MET A 101 18.83 0.78 15.87
N LYS A 102 18.79 2.11 16.01
CA LYS A 102 18.58 2.79 17.31
C LYS A 102 17.10 2.90 17.69
N HIS A 103 16.23 3.10 16.70
CA HIS A 103 14.79 3.21 16.90
C HIS A 103 14.01 2.21 16.02
N PRO A 104 14.21 0.90 16.24
CA PRO A 104 13.58 -0.12 15.39
C PRO A 104 12.06 -0.06 15.47
N GLY A 105 11.49 0.37 16.60
CA GLY A 105 10.05 0.47 16.83
C GLY A 105 9.32 1.55 16.00
N CYS A 106 10.03 2.46 15.35
CA CYS A 106 9.43 3.62 14.69
C CYS A 106 9.07 3.31 13.22
N ILE A 107 7.82 2.91 12.95
CA ILE A 107 7.33 2.61 11.58
C ILE A 107 7.53 3.78 10.60
N PRO A 108 7.21 5.05 10.94
CA PRO A 108 7.43 6.18 10.03
C PRO A 108 8.88 6.31 9.54
N LEU A 109 9.85 5.90 10.36
CA LEU A 109 11.26 5.93 10.02
C LEU A 109 11.62 4.87 8.99
N TRP A 110 11.07 3.65 9.13
CA TRP A 110 11.18 2.60 8.11
C TRP A 110 10.55 3.01 6.79
N ILE A 111 9.36 3.62 6.83
CA ILE A 111 8.66 4.13 5.63
C ILE A 111 9.52 5.21 4.95
N ALA A 112 10.03 6.20 5.69
CA ALA A 112 10.89 7.24 5.12
C ALA A 112 12.18 6.67 4.51
N TYR A 113 12.74 5.61 5.10
CA TYR A 113 13.90 4.91 4.53
C TYR A 113 13.54 4.20 3.21
N LEU A 114 12.41 3.48 3.19
CA LEU A 114 11.90 2.82 1.99
C LEU A 114 11.59 3.81 0.87
N ASP A 115 10.96 4.94 1.18
CA ASP A 115 10.65 6.00 0.23
C ASP A 115 11.94 6.55 -0.39
N PHE A 116 12.96 6.84 0.43
CA PHE A 116 14.25 7.29 -0.07
C PHE A 116 14.91 6.25 -1.00
N ALA A 117 14.89 4.97 -0.62
CA ALA A 117 15.44 3.90 -1.45
C ALA A 117 14.69 3.76 -2.79
N ALA A 118 13.37 3.95 -2.79
CA ALA A 118 12.54 3.93 -4.00
C ALA A 118 12.80 5.15 -4.90
N GLU A 119 12.92 6.36 -4.32
CA GLU A 119 13.21 7.60 -5.03
C GLU A 119 14.51 7.51 -5.85
N ILE A 120 15.57 6.96 -5.25
CA ILE A 120 16.87 6.80 -5.93
C ILE A 120 16.97 5.49 -6.73
N LYS A 121 15.87 4.75 -6.87
CA LYS A 121 15.78 3.48 -7.62
C LYS A 121 16.72 2.38 -7.12
N ALA A 122 17.04 2.37 -5.82
CA ALA A 122 17.86 1.34 -5.20
C ALA A 122 17.02 0.08 -4.86
N THR A 123 16.54 -0.63 -5.89
CA THR A 123 15.58 -1.74 -5.76
C THR A 123 16.07 -2.92 -4.91
N LYS A 124 17.35 -3.32 -5.05
CA LYS A 124 17.96 -4.39 -4.23
C LYS A 124 17.99 -4.00 -2.75
N ARG A 125 18.44 -2.78 -2.47
CA ARG A 125 18.46 -2.23 -1.10
C ARG A 125 17.06 -2.08 -0.53
N TRP A 126 16.11 -1.58 -1.33
CA TRP A 126 14.70 -1.47 -0.93
C TRP A 126 14.14 -2.83 -0.48
N ARG A 127 14.38 -3.90 -1.25
CA ARG A 127 13.98 -5.28 -0.89
C ARG A 127 14.61 -5.76 0.42
N ARG A 128 15.90 -5.50 0.65
CA ARG A 128 16.55 -5.83 1.93
C ARG A 128 15.91 -5.08 3.10
N VAL A 129 15.65 -3.77 2.92
CA VAL A 129 15.09 -2.90 3.96
C VAL A 129 13.65 -3.28 4.30
N ILE A 130 12.79 -3.56 3.31
CA ILE A 130 11.40 -3.93 3.58
C ILE A 130 11.33 -5.26 4.32
N THR A 131 12.18 -6.24 3.99
CA THR A 131 12.24 -7.51 4.70
C THR A 131 12.69 -7.32 6.15
N LYS A 132 13.70 -6.47 6.42
CA LYS A 132 14.08 -6.09 7.80
C LYS A 132 12.93 -5.39 8.54
N ALA A 133 12.23 -4.46 7.87
CA ALA A 133 11.11 -3.73 8.46
C ALA A 133 9.97 -4.67 8.86
N ILE A 134 9.58 -5.59 7.97
CA ILE A 134 8.55 -6.61 8.22
C ILE A 134 8.94 -7.54 9.37
N ARG A 135 10.23 -7.92 9.48
CA ARG A 135 10.72 -8.69 10.63
C ARG A 135 10.52 -8.00 11.96
N MET A 136 10.81 -6.71 12.01
CA MET A 136 10.63 -5.93 13.22
C MET A 136 9.15 -5.65 13.52
N HIS A 137 8.31 -5.61 12.48
CA HIS A 137 6.91 -5.19 12.57
C HIS A 137 5.96 -6.13 11.81
N PRO A 138 5.87 -7.43 12.18
CA PRO A 138 5.13 -8.41 11.40
C PRO A 138 3.61 -8.17 11.41
N ARG A 139 3.08 -7.39 12.36
CA ARG A 139 1.64 -7.05 12.44
C ARG A 139 1.28 -5.73 11.74
N SER A 140 2.23 -5.06 11.10
CA SER A 140 1.97 -3.80 10.40
C SER A 140 1.41 -4.06 9.00
N ALA A 141 0.10 -3.83 8.82
CA ALA A 141 -0.56 -3.95 7.52
C ALA A 141 0.12 -3.07 6.45
N ILE A 142 0.54 -1.86 6.81
CA ILE A 142 1.15 -0.88 5.89
C ILE A 142 2.45 -1.42 5.27
N LEU A 143 3.30 -2.10 6.05
CA LEU A 143 4.56 -2.63 5.51
C LEU A 143 4.31 -3.80 4.56
N TRP A 144 3.35 -4.67 4.88
CA TRP A 144 2.95 -5.76 3.98
C TRP A 144 2.31 -5.25 2.69
N THR A 145 1.47 -4.21 2.75
CA THR A 145 0.89 -3.60 1.56
C THR A 145 1.97 -2.96 0.69
N MET A 146 2.92 -2.22 1.29
CA MET A 146 4.05 -1.65 0.54
C MET A 146 4.87 -2.74 -0.17
N ALA A 147 5.19 -3.85 0.51
CA ALA A 147 5.91 -4.98 -0.07
C ALA A 147 5.18 -5.61 -1.26
N GLY A 148 3.90 -5.97 -1.05
CA GLY A 148 3.08 -6.59 -2.09
C GLY A 148 2.84 -5.69 -3.29
N ARG A 149 2.55 -4.40 -3.05
CA ARG A 149 2.36 -3.39 -4.11
C ARG A 149 3.62 -3.19 -4.94
N ASN A 150 4.77 -3.06 -4.30
CA ASN A 150 6.02 -2.86 -5.01
C ASN A 150 6.32 -4.06 -5.93
N ALA A 151 6.14 -5.29 -5.45
CA ALA A 151 6.29 -6.49 -6.27
C ALA A 151 5.31 -6.51 -7.47
N ALA A 152 4.04 -6.18 -7.25
CA ALA A 152 3.03 -6.13 -8.32
C ALA A 152 3.31 -5.05 -9.39
N VAL A 153 3.82 -3.89 -8.98
CA VAL A 153 4.25 -2.80 -9.89
C VAL A 153 5.43 -3.24 -10.73
N HIS A 154 6.39 -3.97 -10.15
CA HIS A 154 7.52 -4.56 -10.89
C HIS A 154 7.11 -5.74 -11.79
N GLY A 155 5.84 -6.16 -11.77
CA GLY A 155 5.29 -7.19 -12.65
C GLY A 155 5.38 -8.60 -12.08
N ASP A 156 5.89 -8.76 -10.86
CA ASP A 156 5.99 -10.04 -10.19
C ASP A 156 4.78 -10.26 -9.27
N MET A 157 3.74 -10.86 -9.86
CA MET A 157 2.50 -11.14 -9.13
C MET A 157 2.66 -12.31 -8.16
N GLU A 158 3.59 -13.24 -8.42
CA GLU A 158 3.82 -14.40 -7.54
C GLU A 158 4.46 -13.95 -6.23
N ARG A 159 5.52 -13.13 -6.29
CA ARG A 159 6.11 -12.52 -5.09
C ARG A 159 5.12 -11.59 -4.39
N ALA A 160 4.30 -10.85 -5.13
CA ALA A 160 3.25 -10.01 -4.54
C ALA A 160 2.25 -10.85 -3.72
N ARG A 161 1.75 -11.95 -4.29
CA ARG A 161 0.88 -12.90 -3.59
C ARG A 161 1.55 -13.50 -2.36
N ALA A 162 2.83 -13.86 -2.44
CA ALA A 162 3.57 -14.37 -1.29
C ALA A 162 3.62 -13.36 -0.13
N TYR A 163 3.89 -12.07 -0.41
CA TYR A 163 3.83 -11.01 0.61
C TYR A 163 2.42 -10.84 1.19
N PHE A 164 1.40 -10.77 0.35
CA PHE A 164 0.03 -10.58 0.83
C PHE A 164 -0.48 -11.79 1.64
N LEU A 165 -0.26 -13.02 1.16
CA LEU A 165 -0.67 -14.22 1.87
C LEU A 165 0.02 -14.34 3.24
N ARG A 166 1.33 -14.08 3.31
CA ARG A 166 2.07 -14.07 4.59
C ARG A 166 1.58 -12.94 5.49
N GLY A 167 1.38 -11.74 4.95
CA GLY A 167 0.85 -10.62 5.70
C GLY A 167 -0.54 -10.90 6.27
N CYS A 168 -1.45 -11.50 5.50
CA CYS A 168 -2.79 -11.87 5.98
C CYS A 168 -2.76 -12.94 7.09
N ARG A 169 -1.69 -13.74 7.21
CA ARG A 169 -1.49 -14.66 8.36
C ARG A 169 -1.16 -13.90 9.65
N PHE A 170 -0.41 -12.81 9.57
CA PHE A 170 -0.05 -12.00 10.74
C PHE A 170 -1.11 -10.93 11.09
N CYS A 171 -1.67 -10.27 10.07
CA CYS A 171 -2.62 -9.18 10.20
C CYS A 171 -4.07 -9.70 10.11
N THR A 172 -4.51 -10.41 11.15
CA THR A 172 -5.88 -10.94 11.27
C THR A 172 -6.83 -10.04 12.06
N GLY A 173 -6.35 -8.91 12.58
CA GLY A 173 -7.15 -7.95 13.36
C GLY A 173 -7.69 -6.77 12.55
N GLU A 174 -7.12 -6.51 11.36
CA GLU A 174 -7.44 -5.32 10.57
C GLU A 174 -7.82 -5.72 9.14
N VAL A 175 -8.88 -5.10 8.61
CA VAL A 175 -9.40 -5.37 7.27
C VAL A 175 -8.54 -4.76 6.15
N SER A 176 -7.72 -3.75 6.47
CA SER A 176 -6.99 -2.94 5.49
C SER A 176 -6.10 -3.76 4.55
N LEU A 177 -5.29 -4.68 5.10
CA LEU A 177 -4.41 -5.53 4.30
C LEU A 177 -5.20 -6.46 3.37
N TRP A 178 -6.33 -6.99 3.85
CA TRP A 178 -7.17 -7.91 3.07
C TRP A 178 -7.85 -7.22 1.90
N VAL A 179 -8.35 -6.00 2.12
CA VAL A 179 -8.93 -5.16 1.07
C VAL A 179 -7.84 -4.77 0.06
N GLU A 180 -6.63 -4.44 0.53
CA GLU A 180 -5.52 -4.12 -0.35
C GLU A 180 -5.02 -5.32 -1.17
N TYR A 181 -5.03 -6.53 -0.60
CA TYR A 181 -4.73 -7.74 -1.35
C TYR A 181 -5.78 -7.97 -2.46
N ALA A 182 -7.07 -7.89 -2.11
CA ALA A 182 -8.14 -8.01 -3.09
C ALA A 182 -8.07 -6.91 -4.16
N ARG A 183 -7.68 -5.68 -3.81
CA ARG A 183 -7.42 -4.60 -4.76
C ARG A 183 -6.29 -4.94 -5.72
N CYS A 184 -5.17 -5.46 -5.22
CA CYS A 184 -4.03 -5.85 -6.04
C CYS A 184 -4.41 -6.94 -7.07
N GLU A 185 -5.23 -7.91 -6.66
CA GLU A 185 -5.74 -8.94 -7.59
C GLU A 185 -6.71 -8.35 -8.63
N MET A 186 -7.59 -7.43 -8.23
CA MET A 186 -8.49 -6.73 -9.18
C MET A 186 -7.71 -5.90 -10.21
N GLU A 187 -6.65 -5.20 -9.80
CA GLU A 187 -5.76 -4.49 -10.72
C GLU A 187 -5.05 -5.42 -11.69
N TRP A 188 -4.63 -6.60 -11.22
CA TRP A 188 -4.03 -7.60 -12.08
C TRP A 188 -5.02 -8.15 -13.11
N LEU A 189 -6.26 -8.45 -12.69
CA LEU A 189 -7.35 -8.85 -13.59
C LEU A 189 -7.61 -7.79 -14.65
N ALA A 190 -7.73 -6.52 -14.24
CA ALA A 190 -7.89 -5.40 -15.15
C ALA A 190 -6.75 -5.31 -16.17
N ARG A 191 -5.49 -5.49 -15.73
CA ARG A 191 -4.31 -5.53 -16.63
C ARG A 191 -4.37 -6.68 -17.62
N ILE A 192 -4.87 -7.86 -17.23
CA ILE A 192 -5.02 -9.01 -18.13
C ILE A 192 -6.11 -8.75 -19.17
N GLU A 193 -7.27 -8.25 -18.75
CA GLU A 193 -8.37 -7.93 -19.66
C GLU A 193 -7.97 -6.82 -20.66
N ALA A 194 -7.27 -5.78 -20.19
CA ALA A 194 -6.75 -4.72 -21.06
C ALA A 194 -5.75 -5.25 -22.10
N LYS A 195 -4.85 -6.18 -21.72
CA LYS A 195 -3.92 -6.83 -22.66
C LYS A 195 -4.65 -7.64 -23.72
N LYS A 196 -5.75 -8.31 -23.35
CA LYS A 196 -6.57 -9.11 -24.28
C LYS A 196 -7.30 -8.22 -25.31
N ASN A 197 -7.76 -7.04 -24.91
CA ASN A 197 -8.52 -6.12 -25.77
C ASN A 197 -7.62 -5.25 -26.67
N GLY A 198 -6.32 -5.13 -26.38
CA GLY A 198 -5.44 -4.10 -26.96
C GLY A 198 -4.66 -4.42 -28.24
N LYS A 199 -4.40 -5.69 -28.62
CA LYS A 199 -3.82 -6.15 -29.91
C LYS A 199 -3.33 -7.60 -29.78
N GLY A 200 -3.62 -8.43 -30.79
CA GLY A 200 -2.88 -9.64 -31.20
C GLY A 200 -2.20 -10.46 -30.10
N VAL A 201 -2.88 -11.52 -29.66
CA VAL A 201 -2.31 -12.64 -28.90
C VAL A 201 -1.07 -13.17 -29.63
N ARG A 202 0.15 -12.86 -29.14
CA ARG A 202 1.21 -13.86 -29.19
C ARG A 202 0.74 -14.98 -28.26
N ARG A 203 0.36 -16.09 -28.88
CA ARG A 203 -0.06 -17.32 -28.22
C ARG A 203 1.07 -17.75 -27.29
N GLY A 204 0.77 -17.74 -25.99
CA GLY A 204 1.47 -18.48 -24.96
C GLY A 204 2.83 -17.95 -24.53
N VAL A 205 2.90 -17.37 -23.35
CA VAL A 205 3.68 -18.06 -22.32
C VAL A 205 2.64 -18.76 -21.46
N ASN A 206 2.67 -20.09 -21.46
CA ASN A 206 1.83 -20.89 -20.59
C ASN A 206 2.19 -20.52 -19.14
N PRO A 207 1.23 -20.18 -18.26
CA PRO A 207 1.52 -20.02 -16.83
C PRO A 207 2.26 -21.23 -16.23
N LEU A 208 2.06 -22.43 -16.81
CA LEU A 208 2.79 -23.65 -16.46
C LEU A 208 4.29 -23.67 -16.84
N GLU A 209 4.75 -22.92 -17.84
CA GLU A 209 6.19 -22.89 -18.18
C GLU A 209 6.97 -21.96 -17.25
N ALA A 210 6.32 -20.91 -16.75
CA ALA A 210 6.87 -20.10 -15.66
C ALA A 210 6.94 -20.90 -14.34
N ILE A 211 5.93 -21.76 -14.09
CA ILE A 211 5.88 -22.65 -12.92
C ILE A 211 6.90 -23.80 -13.02
N LYS A 212 7.14 -24.38 -14.20
CA LYS A 212 8.18 -25.41 -14.36
C LYS A 212 9.60 -24.89 -14.18
N ALA A 213 9.82 -23.59 -14.44
CA ALA A 213 11.10 -22.95 -14.14
C ALA A 213 11.30 -22.71 -12.62
N THR A 214 10.22 -22.67 -11.83
CA THR A 214 10.27 -22.54 -10.37
C THR A 214 10.19 -23.89 -9.64
N GLU A 215 9.63 -24.93 -10.24
CA GLU A 215 9.60 -26.31 -9.70
C GLU A 215 10.96 -27.03 -9.75
N GLY A 216 11.96 -26.48 -10.47
CA GLY A 216 13.33 -27.01 -10.50
C GLY A 216 14.20 -26.57 -9.32
N THR A 217 13.69 -25.66 -8.47
CA THR A 217 14.33 -25.28 -7.22
C THR A 217 13.57 -25.99 -6.12
N GLU A 218 14.09 -27.14 -5.69
CA GLU A 218 13.61 -27.83 -4.50
C GLU A 218 13.52 -26.81 -3.36
N ILE A 219 12.29 -26.45 -2.97
CA ILE A 219 11.97 -25.63 -1.81
C ILE A 219 12.17 -26.53 -0.59
N GLU A 220 13.43 -26.82 -0.28
CA GLU A 220 13.85 -27.36 0.99
C GLU A 220 14.23 -26.17 1.88
N GLY A 221 13.22 -25.65 2.61
CA GLY A 221 13.30 -24.44 3.43
C GLY A 221 12.53 -23.27 2.79
N ASP A 222 11.62 -22.64 3.54
CA ASP A 222 10.64 -21.64 3.08
C ASP A 222 11.28 -20.25 2.80
N HIS A 223 12.20 -20.19 1.83
CA HIS A 223 12.97 -19.00 1.45
C HIS A 223 12.30 -18.25 0.29
N ILE A 224 12.02 -16.95 0.43
CA ILE A 224 11.86 -16.09 -0.76
C ILE A 224 13.28 -15.77 -1.20
N ALA A 225 13.78 -16.52 -2.18
CA ALA A 225 15.07 -16.25 -2.78
C ALA A 225 15.07 -14.82 -3.34
N LEU A 226 15.89 -13.95 -2.74
CA LEU A 226 16.36 -12.76 -3.42
C LEU A 226 17.27 -13.28 -4.53
N GLU A 227 16.82 -13.26 -5.80
CA GLU A 227 17.70 -13.64 -6.91
C GLU A 227 18.97 -12.77 -6.85
N ASP A 228 20.04 -13.40 -6.38
CA ASP A 228 21.40 -12.91 -6.35
C ASP A 228 22.05 -13.30 -7.66
N SER A 229 21.89 -12.44 -8.67
CA SER A 229 22.84 -12.34 -9.77
C SER A 229 23.43 -10.94 -9.69
N ASP A 230 24.58 -10.85 -9.03
CA ASP A 230 25.74 -10.02 -9.37
C ASP A 230 26.54 -9.77 -8.08
N GLU A 231 27.74 -10.36 -8.08
CA GLU A 231 28.84 -10.17 -7.14
C GLU A 231 29.20 -8.67 -7.11
N ASP A 232 28.83 -7.95 -6.04
CA ASP A 232 29.49 -6.69 -5.60
C ASP A 232 28.72 -6.05 -4.42
N ASP A 233 28.46 -6.82 -3.37
CA ASP A 233 28.08 -6.27 -2.05
C ASP A 233 28.44 -7.31 -0.98
N GLU A 234 29.74 -7.54 -0.75
CA GLU A 234 30.24 -8.20 0.45
C GLU A 234 30.00 -7.27 1.65
N LEU A 235 28.79 -7.32 2.24
CA LEU A 235 28.50 -6.88 3.62
C LEU A 235 27.09 -7.40 3.98
N ASP A 236 27.06 -8.36 4.90
CA ASP A 236 25.96 -9.22 5.36
C ASP A 236 25.51 -10.31 4.36
N GLY A 237 26.19 -11.46 4.43
CA GLY A 237 25.71 -12.77 3.96
C GLY A 237 24.62 -13.37 4.87
N ASP A 238 23.73 -12.53 5.39
CA ASP A 238 22.59 -12.97 6.17
C ASP A 238 21.44 -13.17 5.18
N GLU A 239 21.17 -14.42 4.84
CA GLU A 239 20.01 -14.79 4.04
C GLU A 239 18.76 -14.24 4.74
N LEU A 240 18.12 -13.23 4.15
CA LEU A 240 17.04 -12.53 4.81
C LEU A 240 15.73 -13.35 4.71
N ILE A 241 15.53 -14.28 5.64
CA ILE A 241 14.28 -15.07 5.86
C ILE A 241 13.11 -14.21 6.41
N LEU A 242 11.97 -14.11 5.73
CA LEU A 242 10.79 -13.42 6.30
C LEU A 242 10.27 -14.11 7.57
N PRO A 243 9.64 -13.39 8.52
CA PRO A 243 9.04 -14.02 9.70
C PRO A 243 8.05 -15.11 9.30
N ASP A 244 8.21 -16.29 9.90
CA ASP A 244 7.24 -17.38 9.79
C ASP A 244 6.27 -17.31 10.98
N PRO A 245 4.95 -17.16 10.74
CA PRO A 245 3.95 -17.17 11.80
C PRO A 245 3.85 -18.53 12.54
N ASP A 246 4.39 -19.62 11.98
CA ASP A 246 4.33 -20.97 12.55
C ASP A 246 5.62 -21.42 13.27
N ALA A 247 6.64 -20.55 13.34
CA ALA A 247 7.89 -20.84 14.03
C ALA A 247 7.72 -20.81 15.56
N GLY A 248 7.44 -21.97 16.16
CA GLY A 248 7.62 -22.23 17.60
C GLY A 248 6.37 -22.47 18.46
N GLU A 249 5.15 -22.41 17.92
CA GLU A 249 3.91 -22.77 18.64
C GLU A 249 3.19 -23.95 17.95
N LYS A 250 2.49 -24.79 18.73
CA LYS A 250 1.66 -25.90 18.20
C LYS A 250 0.72 -25.36 17.11
N LYS A 251 0.99 -25.74 15.85
CA LYS A 251 0.24 -25.44 14.61
C LYS A 251 -1.14 -24.80 14.89
N LYS A 252 -1.22 -23.47 14.88
CA LYS A 252 -2.51 -22.79 14.70
C LYS A 252 -3.01 -23.15 13.31
N LYS A 253 -4.33 -23.28 13.13
CA LYS A 253 -4.90 -23.55 11.81
C LYS A 253 -4.44 -22.45 10.84
N PRO A 254 -3.88 -22.79 9.67
CA PRO A 254 -3.41 -21.79 8.74
C PRO A 254 -4.58 -20.91 8.29
N VAL A 255 -4.38 -19.60 8.26
CA VAL A 255 -5.40 -18.62 7.83
C VAL A 255 -5.88 -18.91 6.40
N PHE A 256 -4.99 -19.46 5.57
CA PHE A 256 -5.29 -20.06 4.28
C PHE A 256 -4.84 -21.52 4.30
N ASP A 257 -5.76 -22.48 4.20
CA ASP A 257 -5.40 -23.90 4.08
C ASP A 257 -4.48 -24.12 2.86
N ALA A 258 -3.50 -25.02 2.96
CA ALA A 258 -2.55 -25.31 1.86
C ALA A 258 -3.25 -25.81 0.57
N GLU A 259 -4.45 -26.35 0.71
CA GLU A 259 -5.32 -26.72 -0.40
C GLU A 259 -6.09 -25.50 -0.96
N ALA A 260 -6.43 -24.52 -0.11
CA ALA A 260 -7.05 -23.26 -0.54
C ALA A 260 -6.06 -22.36 -1.28
N THR A 261 -4.78 -22.31 -0.86
CA THR A 261 -3.73 -21.59 -1.61
C THR A 261 -3.49 -22.21 -2.99
N LYS A 262 -3.44 -23.56 -3.07
CA LYS A 262 -3.35 -24.26 -4.36
C LYS A 262 -4.58 -24.05 -5.25
N LYS A 263 -5.80 -24.03 -4.68
CA LYS A 263 -7.04 -23.73 -5.42
C LYS A 263 -7.11 -22.27 -5.90
N LEU A 264 -6.59 -21.33 -5.11
CA LEU A 264 -6.42 -19.93 -5.50
C LEU A 264 -5.45 -19.79 -6.69
N GLU A 265 -4.36 -20.58 -6.71
CA GLU A 265 -3.35 -20.56 -7.77
C GLU A 265 -3.79 -21.26 -9.07
N GLN A 266 -4.64 -22.30 -8.97
CA GLN A 266 -5.08 -23.12 -10.11
C GLN A 266 -6.36 -22.62 -10.81
N SER A 267 -7.03 -21.61 -10.27
CA SER A 267 -8.31 -21.13 -10.83
C SER A 267 -8.11 -20.27 -12.10
N PRO A 268 -9.00 -20.37 -13.12
CA PRO A 268 -8.87 -19.61 -14.35
C PRO A 268 -8.74 -18.11 -14.10
N ALA A 269 -7.65 -17.52 -14.60
CA ALA A 269 -7.22 -16.14 -14.37
C ALA A 269 -8.24 -15.04 -14.72
N LEU A 270 -9.37 -15.36 -15.35
CA LEU A 270 -10.39 -14.41 -15.80
C LEU A 270 -11.73 -14.55 -15.05
N SER A 271 -11.86 -15.51 -14.15
CA SER A 271 -13.13 -15.81 -13.47
C SER A 271 -13.42 -14.90 -12.26
N GLY A 272 -12.42 -14.15 -11.77
CA GLY A 272 -12.54 -13.38 -10.53
C GLY A 272 -12.58 -14.26 -9.27
N ALA A 273 -12.28 -15.55 -9.38
CA ALA A 273 -12.34 -16.52 -8.27
C ALA A 273 -11.40 -16.17 -7.12
N ILE A 274 -10.22 -15.59 -7.40
CA ILE A 274 -9.23 -15.23 -6.38
C ILE A 274 -9.79 -14.14 -5.43
N PRO A 275 -10.26 -12.98 -5.92
CA PRO A 275 -10.95 -12.00 -5.06
C PRO A 275 -12.12 -12.55 -4.26
N MET A 276 -12.96 -13.43 -4.85
CA MET A 276 -14.09 -14.04 -4.13
C MET A 276 -13.62 -14.96 -3.00
N ALA A 277 -12.60 -15.78 -3.25
CA ALA A 277 -12.04 -16.66 -2.24
C ALA A 277 -11.31 -15.89 -1.13
N ILE A 278 -10.64 -14.76 -1.44
CA ILE A 278 -10.10 -13.85 -0.41
C ILE A 278 -11.23 -13.38 0.51
N PHE A 279 -12.37 -12.96 -0.06
CA PHE A 279 -13.53 -12.54 0.71
C PHE A 279 -14.13 -13.68 1.55
N ASP A 280 -14.27 -14.88 0.98
CA ASP A 280 -14.80 -16.04 1.71
C ASP A 280 -13.91 -16.49 2.88
N ILE A 281 -12.59 -16.32 2.76
CA ILE A 281 -11.65 -16.59 3.85
C ILE A 281 -11.69 -15.45 4.88
N ALA A 282 -11.88 -14.21 4.44
CA ALA A 282 -12.07 -13.05 5.32
C ALA A 282 -13.32 -13.19 6.22
N LYS A 283 -14.37 -13.89 5.76
CA LYS A 283 -15.56 -14.22 6.58
C LYS A 283 -15.24 -14.95 7.88
N LYS A 284 -14.16 -15.72 7.90
CA LYS A 284 -13.74 -16.52 9.06
C LYS A 284 -12.85 -15.74 10.03
N GLN A 285 -12.51 -14.49 9.73
CA GLN A 285 -11.54 -13.71 10.50
C GLN A 285 -12.20 -12.89 11.62
N PRO A 286 -11.46 -12.52 12.68
CA PRO A 286 -11.97 -11.72 13.80
C PRO A 286 -12.51 -10.34 13.41
N PHE A 287 -11.99 -9.71 12.35
CA PHE A 287 -12.47 -8.40 11.88
C PHE A 287 -13.77 -8.47 11.06
N TYR A 288 -14.33 -9.67 10.85
CA TYR A 288 -15.51 -9.83 10.01
C TYR A 288 -16.74 -9.14 10.62
N ALA A 289 -17.08 -8.00 10.03
CA ALA A 289 -18.20 -7.16 10.43
C ALA A 289 -18.85 -6.54 9.19
N ALA A 290 -20.06 -5.98 9.36
CA ALA A 290 -20.78 -5.33 8.28
C ALA A 290 -19.98 -4.17 7.64
N ALA A 291 -19.23 -3.40 8.45
CA ALA A 291 -18.35 -2.34 7.96
C ALA A 291 -17.13 -2.87 7.17
N ALA A 292 -16.58 -4.03 7.56
CA ALA A 292 -15.50 -4.67 6.82
C ALA A 292 -15.99 -5.14 5.44
N CYS A 293 -17.21 -5.71 5.36
CA CYS A 293 -17.82 -6.11 4.10
C CYS A 293 -18.09 -4.92 3.18
N GLU A 294 -18.55 -3.79 3.74
CA GLU A 294 -18.71 -2.54 2.99
C GLU A 294 -17.38 -2.04 2.43
N ALA A 295 -16.28 -2.14 3.19
CA ALA A 295 -14.95 -1.77 2.69
C ALA A 295 -14.51 -2.64 1.48
N PHE A 296 -14.80 -3.95 1.50
CA PHE A 296 -14.60 -4.80 0.33
C PHE A 296 -15.47 -4.38 -0.84
N PHE A 297 -16.76 -4.13 -0.61
CA PHE A 297 -17.70 -3.69 -1.64
C PHE A 297 -17.26 -2.38 -2.29
N ASP A 298 -16.89 -1.38 -1.48
CA ASP A 298 -16.39 -0.08 -1.94
C ASP A 298 -15.15 -0.24 -2.81
N MET A 299 -14.23 -1.13 -2.41
CA MET A 299 -13.04 -1.42 -3.20
C MET A 299 -13.41 -2.08 -4.53
N PHE A 300 -14.24 -3.13 -4.53
CA PHE A 300 -14.66 -3.79 -5.77
C PHE A 300 -15.44 -2.86 -6.69
N ALA A 301 -16.20 -1.91 -6.14
CA ALA A 301 -16.94 -0.91 -6.90
C ALA A 301 -16.04 0.03 -7.71
N THR A 302 -14.78 0.22 -7.31
CA THR A 302 -13.83 1.04 -8.09
C THR A 302 -13.43 0.41 -9.43
N PHE A 303 -13.62 -0.90 -9.62
CA PHE A 303 -13.20 -1.65 -10.81
C PHE A 303 -14.37 -1.95 -11.77
N GLY A 304 -15.24 -0.97 -12.00
CA GLY A 304 -16.44 -1.14 -12.85
C GLY A 304 -16.19 -1.56 -14.31
N HIS A 305 -14.97 -1.41 -14.81
CA HIS A 305 -14.57 -1.82 -16.17
C HIS A 305 -14.17 -3.31 -16.28
N VAL A 306 -14.06 -4.02 -15.16
CA VAL A 306 -13.63 -5.43 -15.13
C VAL A 306 -14.83 -6.36 -15.34
N SER A 307 -14.71 -7.32 -16.25
CA SER A 307 -15.82 -8.16 -16.71
C SER A 307 -16.45 -9.01 -15.59
N CYS A 308 -15.65 -9.42 -14.60
CA CYS A 308 -16.11 -10.23 -13.46
C CYS A 308 -16.57 -9.40 -12.25
N GLN A 309 -16.52 -8.06 -12.30
CA GLN A 309 -16.86 -7.19 -11.17
C GLN A 309 -18.31 -7.38 -10.70
N SER A 310 -19.27 -7.50 -11.63
CA SER A 310 -20.69 -7.71 -11.29
C SER A 310 -20.89 -9.02 -10.51
N LYS A 311 -20.18 -10.09 -10.88
CA LYS A 311 -20.23 -11.38 -10.18
C LYS A 311 -19.63 -11.28 -8.77
N ILE A 312 -18.49 -10.62 -8.64
CA ILE A 312 -17.79 -10.45 -7.35
C ILE A 312 -18.65 -9.62 -6.38
N THR A 313 -19.21 -8.50 -6.86
CA THR A 313 -20.06 -7.64 -6.02
C THR A 313 -21.38 -8.30 -5.65
N GLN A 314 -21.98 -9.07 -6.56
CA GLN A 314 -23.14 -9.90 -6.22
C GLN A 314 -22.80 -10.94 -5.15
N HIS A 315 -21.66 -11.62 -5.24
CA HIS A 315 -21.22 -12.59 -4.22
C HIS A 315 -21.03 -11.95 -2.84
N VAL A 316 -20.42 -10.77 -2.79
CA VAL A 316 -20.27 -10.00 -1.54
C VAL A 316 -21.63 -9.62 -0.96
N LEU A 317 -22.56 -9.12 -1.79
CA LEU A 317 -23.90 -8.74 -1.37
C LEU A 317 -24.72 -9.93 -0.87
N SER A 318 -24.75 -11.03 -1.60
CA SER A 318 -25.47 -12.24 -1.17
C SER A 318 -24.94 -12.75 0.17
N ALA A 319 -23.63 -12.69 0.38
CA ALA A 319 -23.05 -13.03 1.67
C ALA A 319 -23.46 -12.05 2.78
N MET A 320 -23.48 -10.74 2.50
CA MET A 320 -23.92 -9.73 3.48
C MET A 320 -25.41 -9.85 3.81
N GLU A 321 -26.26 -10.20 2.85
CA GLU A 321 -27.68 -10.45 3.07
C GLU A 321 -27.91 -11.69 3.94
N GLU A 322 -27.09 -12.73 3.78
CA GLU A 322 -27.17 -13.96 4.57
C GLU A 322 -26.67 -13.75 6.01
N THR A 323 -25.56 -13.03 6.21
CA THR A 323 -24.96 -12.85 7.54
C THR A 323 -25.45 -11.61 8.29
N PHE A 324 -25.75 -10.52 7.59
CA PHE A 324 -26.10 -9.22 8.17
C PHE A 324 -27.31 -8.56 7.46
N PRO A 325 -28.50 -9.19 7.45
CA PRO A 325 -29.67 -8.69 6.72
C PRO A 325 -30.19 -7.32 7.23
N LYS A 326 -30.00 -7.03 8.52
CA LYS A 326 -30.53 -5.81 9.18
C LYS A 326 -29.55 -4.64 9.24
N SER A 327 -28.31 -4.79 8.78
CA SER A 327 -27.30 -3.73 8.91
C SER A 327 -27.50 -2.62 7.86
N ALA A 328 -27.28 -1.37 8.26
CA ALA A 328 -27.24 -0.22 7.35
C ALA A 328 -26.17 -0.37 6.25
N CYS A 329 -25.06 -1.07 6.52
CA CYS A 329 -24.02 -1.33 5.52
C CYS A 329 -24.55 -2.18 4.36
N THR A 330 -25.32 -3.23 4.66
CA THR A 330 -25.90 -4.14 3.65
C THR A 330 -26.89 -3.40 2.76
N ALA A 331 -27.76 -2.56 3.33
CA ALA A 331 -28.63 -1.71 2.54
C ALA A 331 -27.88 -0.67 1.72
N SER A 332 -26.86 -0.02 2.29
CA SER A 332 -25.99 0.91 1.56
C SER A 332 -25.37 0.25 0.32
N CYS A 333 -24.82 -0.96 0.45
CA CYS A 333 -24.26 -1.71 -0.66
C CYS A 333 -25.35 -2.13 -1.67
N PHE A 334 -26.51 -2.60 -1.21
CA PHE A 334 -27.64 -3.00 -2.07
C PHE A 334 -28.18 -1.84 -2.92
N ILE A 335 -28.24 -0.64 -2.34
CA ILE A 335 -28.64 0.60 -3.01
C ILE A 335 -27.62 0.99 -4.08
N ARG A 336 -26.32 0.86 -3.79
CA ARG A 336 -25.24 1.32 -4.67
C ARG A 336 -24.87 0.33 -5.78
N GLN A 337 -25.28 -0.94 -5.68
CA GLN A 337 -24.96 -2.00 -6.64
C GLN A 337 -25.25 -1.64 -8.11
N PRO A 338 -26.42 -1.08 -8.48
CA PRO A 338 -26.75 -0.81 -9.88
C PRO A 338 -25.88 0.29 -10.52
N LEU A 339 -25.23 1.11 -9.70
CA LEU A 339 -24.42 2.24 -10.14
C LEU A 339 -22.97 1.85 -10.40
N ILE A 340 -22.59 0.60 -10.14
CA ILE A 340 -21.22 0.15 -10.36
C ILE A 340 -20.98 -0.08 -11.86
N GLY A 341 -19.90 0.51 -12.38
CA GLY A 341 -19.53 0.40 -13.80
C GLY A 341 -20.35 1.30 -14.73
N VAL A 342 -21.19 2.18 -14.19
CA VAL A 342 -21.97 3.14 -14.98
C VAL A 342 -21.33 4.52 -14.88
N ASP A 343 -20.79 5.00 -15.99
CA ASP A 343 -20.26 6.36 -16.07
C ASP A 343 -21.37 7.42 -15.96
N ILE A 344 -21.08 8.51 -15.24
CA ILE A 344 -22.05 9.59 -14.93
C ILE A 344 -22.64 10.24 -16.20
N ASN A 345 -21.87 10.26 -17.29
CA ASN A 345 -22.26 10.89 -18.55
C ASN A 345 -23.01 9.94 -19.50
N THR A 346 -23.17 8.68 -19.12
CA THR A 346 -23.83 7.66 -19.97
C THR A 346 -25.35 7.68 -19.72
N PRO A 347 -26.20 7.50 -20.75
CA PRO A 347 -27.67 7.45 -20.59
C PRO A 347 -28.17 6.32 -19.67
N GLU A 348 -27.30 5.38 -19.31
CA GLU A 348 -27.54 4.31 -18.36
C GLU A 348 -27.55 4.81 -16.91
N PHE A 349 -26.84 5.91 -16.61
CA PHE A 349 -26.71 6.45 -15.25
C PHE A 349 -28.04 6.93 -14.65
N PRO A 350 -28.90 7.70 -15.36
CA PRO A 350 -30.22 8.06 -14.83
C PRO A 350 -31.16 6.85 -14.63
N LYS A 351 -30.98 5.77 -15.39
CA LYS A 351 -31.76 4.54 -15.21
C LYS A 351 -31.29 3.78 -13.96
N ALA A 352 -29.98 3.61 -13.81
CA ALA A 352 -29.37 2.99 -12.64
C ALA A 352 -29.62 3.80 -11.35
N LEU A 353 -29.64 5.13 -11.44
CA LEU A 353 -29.95 6.00 -10.30
C LEU A 353 -31.42 5.86 -9.87
N ARG A 354 -32.36 5.79 -10.82
CA ARG A 354 -33.77 5.54 -10.49
C ARG A 354 -33.97 4.17 -9.84
N GLU A 355 -33.28 3.15 -10.32
CA GLU A 355 -33.29 1.82 -9.69
C GLU A 355 -32.72 1.88 -8.27
N SER A 356 -31.60 2.58 -8.07
CA SER A 356 -30.97 2.78 -6.76
C SER A 356 -31.89 3.53 -5.79
N LEU A 357 -32.60 4.57 -6.25
CA LEU A 357 -33.60 5.28 -5.45
C LEU A 357 -34.84 4.44 -5.13
N ALA A 358 -35.24 3.53 -6.03
CA ALA A 358 -36.30 2.57 -5.73
C ALA A 358 -35.86 1.56 -4.66
N ARG A 359 -34.62 1.06 -4.76
CA ARG A 359 -33.98 0.21 -3.74
C ARG A 359 -33.84 0.93 -2.40
N LEU A 360 -33.51 2.22 -2.43
CA LEU A 360 -33.46 3.07 -1.24
C LEU A 360 -34.80 3.11 -0.52
N ARG A 361 -35.89 3.39 -1.25
CA ARG A 361 -37.25 3.42 -0.68
C ARG A 361 -37.63 2.08 -0.06
N LYS A 362 -37.29 0.96 -0.74
CA LYS A 362 -37.53 -0.39 -0.24
C LYS A 362 -36.72 -0.66 1.03
N ALA A 363 -35.42 -0.34 1.05
CA ALA A 363 -34.56 -0.52 2.20
C ALA A 363 -35.01 0.33 3.41
N TYR A 364 -35.49 1.55 3.18
CA TYR A 364 -36.05 2.42 4.25
C TYR A 364 -37.37 1.90 4.83
N ALA A 365 -38.16 1.19 4.02
CA ALA A 365 -39.40 0.55 4.47
C ALA A 365 -39.11 -0.74 5.25
N GLU A 366 -38.09 -1.50 4.87
CA GLU A 366 -37.77 -2.82 5.44
C GLU A 366 -36.80 -2.77 6.63
N GLN A 367 -35.86 -1.82 6.69
CA GLN A 367 -34.86 -1.72 7.78
C GLN A 367 -35.24 -0.65 8.80
N THR A 368 -35.40 -1.06 10.07
CA THR A 368 -35.99 -0.23 11.13
C THR A 368 -35.02 0.20 12.23
N GLU A 369 -33.83 -0.40 12.35
CA GLU A 369 -32.98 -0.23 13.54
C GLU A 369 -31.79 0.75 13.35
N GLU A 370 -31.32 1.01 12.11
CA GLU A 370 -30.16 1.90 11.83
C GLU A 370 -30.46 2.99 10.77
N LYS A 371 -31.67 3.55 10.76
CA LYS A 371 -32.07 4.58 9.78
C LYS A 371 -31.14 5.80 9.78
N LYS A 372 -30.66 6.22 10.95
CA LYS A 372 -29.69 7.32 11.12
C LYS A 372 -28.35 7.03 10.43
N ALA A 373 -27.79 5.83 10.63
CA ALA A 373 -26.51 5.45 10.05
C ALA A 373 -26.62 5.26 8.52
N LEU A 374 -27.74 4.72 8.05
CA LEU A 374 -28.03 4.59 6.62
C LEU A 374 -28.16 5.96 5.95
N ALA A 375 -28.92 6.88 6.55
CA ALA A 375 -29.08 8.25 6.05
C ALA A 375 -27.74 8.99 5.96
N GLY A 376 -26.91 8.93 7.01
CA GLY A 376 -25.57 9.53 7.00
C GLY A 376 -24.70 9.02 5.84
N LYS A 377 -24.66 7.69 5.64
CA LYS A 377 -23.87 7.09 4.54
C LYS A 377 -24.36 7.48 3.15
N ILE A 378 -25.68 7.58 2.96
CA ILE A 378 -26.26 7.99 1.68
C ILE A 378 -26.03 9.48 1.44
N VAL A 379 -26.08 10.31 2.48
CA VAL A 379 -25.76 11.74 2.39
C VAL A 379 -24.29 11.94 2.02
N ASP A 380 -23.37 11.21 2.66
CA ASP A 380 -21.94 11.23 2.31
C ASP A 380 -21.70 10.75 0.88
N TRP A 381 -22.39 9.69 0.46
CA TRP A 381 -22.32 9.17 -0.90
C TRP A 381 -22.87 10.16 -1.93
N ALA A 382 -24.04 10.76 -1.66
CA ALA A 382 -24.62 11.79 -2.52
C ALA A 382 -23.72 13.02 -2.57
N GLY A 383 -23.09 13.41 -1.45
CA GLY A 383 -22.10 14.48 -1.39
C GLY A 383 -20.93 14.25 -2.33
N LYS A 384 -20.34 13.06 -2.31
CA LYS A 384 -19.23 12.69 -3.23
C LYS A 384 -19.63 12.78 -4.70
N ILE A 385 -20.88 12.49 -5.05
CA ILE A 385 -21.37 12.62 -6.42
C ILE A 385 -21.63 14.08 -6.78
N LEU A 386 -22.13 14.88 -5.84
CA LEU A 386 -22.40 16.31 -6.03
C LEU A 386 -21.14 17.17 -6.17
N GLU A 387 -19.98 16.70 -5.67
CA GLU A 387 -18.67 17.33 -5.89
C GLU A 387 -18.19 17.23 -7.35
N ILE A 388 -18.78 16.34 -8.16
CA ILE A 388 -18.40 16.14 -9.55
C ILE A 388 -19.10 17.19 -10.42
N GLU A 389 -18.34 18.10 -11.03
CA GLU A 389 -18.88 19.22 -11.81
C GLU A 389 -19.64 18.80 -13.09
N SER A 390 -19.40 17.59 -13.61
CA SER A 390 -19.99 17.11 -14.87
C SER A 390 -21.38 16.49 -14.74
N VAL A 391 -22.02 16.58 -13.57
CA VAL A 391 -23.35 15.97 -13.36
C VAL A 391 -24.45 16.84 -13.97
N ASP A 392 -25.37 16.22 -14.71
CA ASP A 392 -26.54 16.87 -15.28
C ASP A 392 -27.32 17.67 -14.20
N PRO A 393 -27.71 18.94 -14.47
CA PRO A 393 -28.49 19.76 -13.54
C PRO A 393 -29.75 19.08 -12.98
N ALA A 394 -30.43 18.26 -13.78
CA ALA A 394 -31.63 17.54 -13.35
C ALA A 394 -31.29 16.43 -12.33
N ILE A 395 -30.19 15.71 -12.55
CA ILE A 395 -29.69 14.66 -11.65
C ILE A 395 -29.21 15.28 -10.34
N ARG A 396 -28.49 16.41 -10.44
CA ARG A 396 -28.06 17.20 -9.29
C ARG A 396 -29.24 17.63 -8.43
N THR A 397 -30.31 18.14 -9.05
CA THR A 397 -31.53 18.55 -8.34
C THR A 397 -32.19 17.38 -7.61
N VAL A 398 -32.23 16.19 -8.22
CA VAL A 398 -32.77 14.97 -7.59
C VAL A 398 -31.91 14.51 -6.41
N LEU A 399 -30.58 14.54 -6.54
CA LEU A 399 -29.65 14.17 -5.47
C LEU A 399 -29.70 15.19 -4.32
N GLU A 400 -29.79 16.48 -4.61
CA GLU A 400 -29.95 17.54 -3.60
C GLU A 400 -31.30 17.42 -2.87
N ALA A 401 -32.39 17.12 -3.60
CA ALA A 401 -33.70 16.87 -3.00
C ALA A 401 -33.69 15.60 -2.12
N THR A 402 -33.00 14.54 -2.56
CA THR A 402 -32.84 13.31 -1.78
C THR A 402 -32.00 13.56 -0.54
N LYS A 403 -30.89 14.32 -0.67
CA LYS A 403 -30.03 14.73 0.44
C LYS A 403 -30.82 15.56 1.47
N LYS A 404 -31.54 16.60 1.04
CA LYS A 404 -32.37 17.43 1.92
C LYS A 404 -33.49 16.63 2.60
N GLY A 405 -34.12 15.70 1.89
CA GLY A 405 -35.13 14.81 2.46
C GLY A 405 -34.55 13.92 3.57
N LEU A 406 -33.37 13.34 3.33
CA LEU A 406 -32.68 12.49 4.31
C LEU A 406 -32.11 13.30 5.49
N GLU A 407 -31.60 14.51 5.27
CA GLU A 407 -31.15 15.44 6.32
C GLU A 407 -32.32 15.91 7.21
N ALA A 408 -33.48 16.20 6.61
CA ALA A 408 -34.68 16.55 7.36
C ALA A 408 -35.19 15.38 8.23
N GLU A 409 -35.12 14.15 7.72
CA GLU A 409 -35.47 12.95 8.49
C GLU A 409 -34.45 12.62 9.58
N LEU A 410 -33.16 12.87 9.35
CA LEU A 410 -32.09 12.80 10.36
C LEU A 410 -32.38 13.77 11.52
N ALA A 411 -32.70 15.03 11.21
CA ALA A 411 -33.04 16.05 12.20
C ALA A 411 -34.35 15.74 12.95
N ALA A 412 -35.35 15.14 12.28
CA ALA A 412 -36.61 14.75 12.89
C ALA A 412 -36.46 13.58 13.88
N GLN A 413 -35.45 12.73 13.72
CA GLN A 413 -35.12 11.66 14.67
C GLN A 413 -34.31 12.16 15.87
N GLU A 414 -33.53 13.23 15.72
CA GLU A 414 -32.81 13.87 16.83
C GLU A 414 -33.73 14.61 17.81
N ASN A 415 -34.84 15.17 17.34
CA ASN A 415 -35.85 15.81 18.20
C ASN A 415 -36.76 14.80 18.95
N LYS A 416 -36.59 13.50 18.74
CA LYS A 416 -37.39 12.42 19.37
C LYS A 416 -36.60 11.57 20.37
N ALA A 417 -35.28 11.74 20.45
CA ALA A 417 -34.42 11.18 21.49
C ALA A 417 -34.18 12.24 22.57
#